data_AF-A0A7C5Y6D5-F1
#
_entry.id   AF-A0A7C5Y6D5-F1
#
_cell.length_a   1.000
_cell.length_b   1.000
_cell.length_c   1.000
_cell.angle_alpha   90.00
_cell.angle_beta   90.00
_cell.angle_gamma   90.00
#
_symmetry.space_group_name_H-M   'P 1'
#
loop_
_entity.id
_entity.type
_entity.pdbx_description
1 polymer ?
#
loop_
_entity_poly.entity_id
_entity_poly.type
_entity_poly.pdbx_seq_one_letter_code
_entity_poly.pdbx_strand_id
1 'polypeptide(L)'
;MTIDINIFLLFVFTVFLGYLGNLFYVKTKVPDVIWLLLFGFLIGPVFKLYDPEPFIRASSFMSIIALCIILFDAGINMDLDTFVKIFSRSLLLAFIYYFVNMIFVAVFLYSVFGGSLGFLNCLLLGAMLNTSPVTLSSLFHSLKFLNFDFKDVENTLLLESVISTSLSFICVITLIRLIISPGLSVVDSFRNIFLSFIFSMGFGSLSGCFWSFALNKLRGQKFNYILTIAMVFLIYIVSEGVVESSGALTLLFFGLLLVNSDSIFRKLGFERIFEVEISHLREFHEEITFLLKSFFFVYVGLITSISLNYMLTGLGASLMVLCSRLLVVRLYNYIVKLNVIE
;
A
#
# COMPACT_ATOMS: atom_id res chain seq x y z
N MET A 1 -24.89 -21.07 13.70
CA MET A 1 -24.25 -21.28 15.01
C MET A 1 -22.83 -21.85 14.89
N THR A 2 -22.60 -23.01 14.25
CA THR A 2 -21.23 -23.56 14.08
C THR A 2 -20.35 -22.73 13.15
N ILE A 3 -20.89 -22.20 12.05
CA ILE A 3 -20.15 -21.34 11.10
C ILE A 3 -19.75 -20.01 11.76
N ASP A 4 -20.66 -19.40 12.52
CA ASP A 4 -20.42 -18.13 13.20
C ASP A 4 -19.33 -18.26 14.28
N ILE A 5 -19.33 -19.37 15.02
CA ILE A 5 -18.29 -19.70 16.01
C ILE A 5 -16.93 -19.93 15.33
N ASN A 6 -16.89 -20.60 14.18
CA ASN A 6 -15.64 -20.83 13.46
C ASN A 6 -15.02 -19.52 12.94
N ILE A 7 -15.82 -18.61 12.38
CA ILE A 7 -15.33 -17.30 11.94
C ILE A 7 -14.85 -16.47 13.15
N PHE A 8 -15.55 -16.56 14.28
CA PHE A 8 -15.12 -15.90 15.51
C PHE A 8 -13.78 -16.47 16.04
N LEU A 9 -13.58 -17.78 15.98
CA LEU A 9 -12.30 -18.40 16.33
C LEU A 9 -11.18 -17.92 15.41
N LEU A 10 -11.44 -17.83 14.10
CA LEU A 10 -10.48 -17.25 13.15
C LEU A 10 -10.09 -15.83 13.56
N PHE A 11 -11.05 -15.00 13.96
CA PHE A 11 -10.80 -13.65 14.46
C PHE A 11 -9.88 -13.66 15.67
N VAL A 12 -10.24 -14.44 16.70
CA VAL A 12 -9.47 -14.54 17.94
C VAL A 12 -8.04 -14.99 17.67
N PHE A 13 -7.86 -16.10 16.94
CA PHE A 13 -6.52 -16.62 16.63
C PHE A 13 -5.69 -15.66 15.78
N THR A 14 -6.31 -14.94 14.85
CA THR A 14 -5.60 -13.94 14.03
C THR A 14 -5.03 -12.82 14.90
N VAL A 15 -5.81 -12.29 15.85
CA VAL A 15 -5.35 -11.24 16.77
C VAL A 15 -4.24 -11.76 17.69
N PHE A 16 -4.44 -12.94 18.30
CA PHE A 16 -3.42 -13.56 19.14
C PHE A 16 -2.13 -13.82 18.38
N LEU A 17 -2.20 -14.35 17.16
CA LEU A 17 -1.02 -14.62 16.34
C LEU A 17 -0.34 -13.35 15.84
N GLY A 18 -1.08 -12.30 15.50
CA GLY A 18 -0.48 -11.00 15.17
C GLY A 18 0.33 -10.46 16.35
N TYR A 19 -0.24 -10.53 17.55
CA TYR A 19 0.41 -10.03 18.76
C TYR A 19 1.61 -10.91 19.17
N LEU A 20 1.43 -12.23 19.18
CA LEU A 20 2.50 -13.18 19.47
C LEU A 20 3.60 -13.15 18.40
N GLY A 21 3.26 -12.95 17.13
CA GLY A 21 4.23 -12.80 16.04
C GLY A 21 5.16 -11.62 16.28
N ASN A 22 4.62 -10.50 16.77
CA ASN A 22 5.39 -9.34 17.18
C ASN A 22 6.33 -9.66 18.38
N LEU A 23 5.84 -10.40 19.38
CA LEU A 23 6.70 -10.84 20.50
C LEU A 23 7.79 -11.83 20.06
N PHE A 24 7.46 -12.75 19.16
CA PHE A 24 8.41 -13.73 18.64
C PHE A 24 9.48 -13.08 17.78
N TYR A 25 9.18 -11.97 17.10
CA TYR A 25 10.17 -11.20 16.34
C TYR A 25 11.43 -10.88 17.15
N VAL A 26 11.27 -10.54 18.43
CA VAL A 26 12.40 -10.21 19.33
C VAL A 26 13.44 -11.35 19.36
N LYS A 27 12.99 -12.61 19.33
CA LYS A 27 13.84 -13.80 19.36
C LYS A 27 14.16 -14.38 17.98
N THR A 28 13.18 -14.42 17.07
CA THR A 28 13.30 -15.10 15.77
C THR A 28 13.81 -14.20 14.65
N LYS A 29 13.67 -12.87 14.80
CA LYS A 29 13.90 -11.86 13.74
C LYS A 29 13.05 -12.08 12.48
N VAL A 30 11.98 -12.87 12.57
CA VAL A 30 11.03 -13.13 11.48
C VAL A 30 9.83 -12.19 11.65
N PRO A 31 9.54 -11.31 10.67
CA PRO A 31 8.38 -10.40 10.72
C PRO A 31 7.05 -11.12 10.99
N ASP A 32 6.18 -10.47 11.75
CA ASP A 32 4.83 -10.94 12.11
C ASP A 32 3.99 -11.36 10.87
N VAL A 33 4.11 -10.62 9.78
CA VAL A 33 3.48 -10.89 8.48
C VAL A 33 3.67 -12.33 8.00
N ILE A 34 4.86 -12.90 8.19
CA ILE A 34 5.18 -14.25 7.72
C ILE A 34 4.40 -15.29 8.53
N TRP A 35 4.28 -15.10 9.84
CA TRP A 35 3.50 -15.98 10.72
C TRP A 35 2.01 -15.94 10.38
N LEU A 36 1.49 -14.75 10.09
CA LEU A 36 0.09 -14.54 9.70
C LEU A 36 -0.23 -15.21 8.35
N LEU A 37 0.63 -15.00 7.34
CA LEU A 37 0.50 -15.66 6.03
C LEU A 37 0.56 -17.18 6.16
N LEU A 38 1.52 -17.69 6.93
CA LEU A 38 1.69 -19.12 7.16
C LEU A 38 0.46 -19.71 7.87
N PHE A 39 -0.08 -19.01 8.87
CA PHE A 39 -1.30 -19.44 9.55
C PHE A 39 -2.48 -19.54 8.58
N GLY A 40 -2.71 -18.50 7.76
CA GLY A 40 -3.74 -18.50 6.71
C GLY A 40 -3.56 -19.65 5.72
N PHE A 41 -2.33 -19.89 5.26
CA PHE A 41 -2.00 -20.99 4.35
C PHE A 41 -2.27 -22.37 4.98
N LEU A 42 -1.95 -22.55 6.27
CA LEU A 42 -2.19 -23.81 6.96
C LEU A 42 -3.69 -24.10 7.13
N ILE A 43 -4.46 -23.12 7.60
CA ILE A 43 -5.89 -23.34 7.87
C ILE A 43 -6.75 -23.36 6.60
N GLY A 44 -6.31 -22.68 5.54
CA GLY A 44 -6.97 -22.64 4.23
C GLY A 44 -6.59 -23.85 3.40
N PRO A 45 -5.66 -23.74 2.44
CA PRO A 45 -5.42 -24.79 1.46
C PRO A 45 -4.82 -26.09 2.00
N VAL A 46 -4.06 -26.07 3.11
CA VAL A 46 -3.43 -27.29 3.66
C VAL A 46 -4.42 -28.13 4.46
N PHE A 47 -5.01 -27.57 5.52
CA PHE A 47 -5.93 -28.30 6.40
C PHE A 47 -7.39 -28.21 5.97
N LYS A 48 -7.74 -27.28 5.06
CA LYS A 48 -9.11 -27.08 4.54
C LYS A 48 -10.14 -26.89 5.66
N LEU A 49 -9.74 -26.21 6.74
CA LEU A 49 -10.61 -25.90 7.88
C LEU A 49 -11.64 -24.81 7.53
N TYR A 50 -11.28 -23.93 6.59
CA TYR A 50 -12.13 -22.86 6.10
C TYR A 50 -12.29 -22.97 4.58
N ASP A 51 -13.53 -22.78 4.11
CA ASP A 51 -13.83 -22.62 2.69
C ASP A 51 -13.29 -21.26 2.21
N PRO A 52 -12.45 -21.20 1.16
CA PRO A 52 -11.91 -19.95 0.65
C PRO A 52 -12.95 -19.08 -0.10
N GLU A 53 -14.07 -19.62 -0.56
CA GLU A 53 -15.05 -18.90 -1.40
C GLU A 53 -15.62 -17.60 -0.78
N PRO A 54 -16.09 -17.59 0.48
CA PRO A 54 -16.53 -16.35 1.14
C PRO A 54 -15.41 -15.31 1.24
N PHE A 55 -14.19 -15.79 1.49
CA PHE A 55 -13.03 -14.93 1.55
C PHE A 55 -12.78 -14.34 0.17
N ILE A 56 -12.60 -15.15 -0.88
CA ILE A 56 -12.37 -14.70 -2.27
C ILE A 56 -13.37 -13.62 -2.68
N ARG A 57 -14.66 -13.78 -2.38
CA ARG A 57 -15.70 -12.77 -2.67
C ARG A 57 -15.50 -11.46 -1.90
N ALA A 58 -14.98 -11.53 -0.68
CA ALA A 58 -14.63 -10.37 0.13
C ALA A 58 -13.23 -9.79 -0.17
N SER A 59 -12.39 -10.45 -0.99
CA SER A 59 -11.00 -10.03 -1.31
C SER A 59 -10.87 -8.57 -1.67
N SER A 60 -11.67 -8.13 -2.64
CA SER A 60 -11.62 -6.79 -3.19
C SER A 60 -11.95 -5.75 -2.11
N PHE A 61 -13.02 -5.99 -1.36
CA PHE A 61 -13.46 -5.11 -0.29
C PHE A 61 -12.42 -5.02 0.84
N MET A 62 -11.89 -6.17 1.29
CA MET A 62 -10.87 -6.20 2.34
C MET A 62 -9.56 -5.53 1.90
N SER A 63 -9.16 -5.73 0.65
CA SER A 63 -7.96 -5.11 0.07
C SER A 63 -8.08 -3.59 0.02
N ILE A 64 -9.25 -3.07 -0.38
CA ILE A 64 -9.53 -1.62 -0.39
C ILE A 64 -9.47 -1.06 1.03
N ILE A 65 -10.08 -1.71 2.02
CA ILE A 65 -10.03 -1.27 3.42
C ILE A 65 -8.59 -1.21 3.93
N ALA A 66 -7.84 -2.30 3.76
CA ALA A 66 -6.45 -2.39 4.21
C ALA A 66 -5.59 -1.31 3.52
N LEU A 67 -5.74 -1.14 2.21
CA LEU A 67 -5.06 -0.11 1.44
C LEU A 67 -5.37 1.29 1.98
N CYS A 68 -6.65 1.61 2.20
CA CYS A 68 -7.06 2.93 2.69
C CYS A 68 -6.43 3.26 4.05
N ILE A 69 -6.53 2.34 4.99
CA ILE A 69 -6.04 2.54 6.35
C ILE A 69 -4.51 2.65 6.38
N ILE A 70 -3.80 1.81 5.62
CA ILE A 70 -2.34 1.81 5.60
C ILE A 70 -1.77 3.04 4.89
N LEU A 71 -2.42 3.51 3.84
CA LEU A 71 -1.96 4.70 3.13
C LEU A 71 -2.25 5.98 3.90
N PHE A 72 -3.38 6.02 4.60
CA PHE A 72 -3.63 7.09 5.55
C PHE A 72 -2.61 7.07 6.70
N ASP A 73 -2.27 5.89 7.23
CA ASP A 73 -1.21 5.71 8.25
C ASP A 73 0.14 6.28 7.78
N ALA A 74 0.54 5.96 6.54
CA ALA A 74 1.75 6.49 5.94
C ALA A 74 1.69 8.02 5.80
N GLY A 75 0.53 8.59 5.43
CA GLY A 75 0.34 10.03 5.32
C GLY A 75 0.46 10.74 6.67
N ILE A 76 -0.25 10.28 7.70
CA ILE A 76 -0.28 10.95 9.02
C ILE A 76 1.05 10.88 9.76
N ASN A 77 1.91 9.92 9.44
CA ASN A 77 3.23 9.74 10.05
C ASN A 77 4.37 10.45 9.30
N MET A 78 4.07 11.12 8.20
CA MET A 78 5.05 11.81 7.37
C MET A 78 5.06 13.32 7.62
N ASP A 79 6.27 13.88 7.72
CA ASP A 79 6.50 15.31 7.89
C ASP A 79 6.54 15.99 6.51
N LEU A 80 5.85 17.11 6.33
CA LEU A 80 5.74 17.80 5.02
C LEU A 80 7.11 18.21 4.46
N ASP A 81 7.99 18.73 5.32
CA ASP A 81 9.31 19.17 4.89
C ASP A 81 10.17 17.98 4.41
N THR A 82 10.07 16.84 5.10
CA THR A 82 10.73 15.59 4.69
C THR A 82 10.14 15.09 3.37
N PHE A 83 8.81 15.07 3.23
CA PHE A 83 8.13 14.69 2.00
C PHE A 83 8.64 15.49 0.80
N VAL A 84 8.66 16.82 0.89
CA VAL A 84 9.11 17.69 -0.22
C VAL A 84 10.56 17.39 -0.61
N LYS A 85 11.45 17.16 0.37
CA LYS A 85 12.86 16.82 0.12
C LYS A 85 13.02 15.49 -0.64
N ILE A 86 12.24 14.47 -0.28
CA ILE A 86 12.41 13.12 -0.85
C ILE A 86 11.50 12.84 -2.05
N PHE A 87 10.48 13.67 -2.31
CA PHE A 87 9.45 13.42 -3.32
C PHE A 87 10.02 13.21 -4.72
N SER A 88 10.85 14.13 -5.21
CA SER A 88 11.45 14.05 -6.56
C SER A 88 12.30 12.79 -6.72
N ARG A 89 13.09 12.45 -5.69
CA ARG A 89 13.93 11.25 -5.66
C ARG A 89 13.08 9.98 -5.70
N SER A 90 12.04 9.92 -4.86
CA SER A 90 11.11 8.79 -4.76
C SER A 90 10.31 8.60 -6.06
N LEU A 91 9.88 9.70 -6.69
CA LEU A 91 9.18 9.69 -7.97
C LEU A 91 10.06 9.08 -9.07
N LEU A 92 11.30 9.57 -9.22
CA LEU A 92 12.22 9.06 -10.24
C LEU A 92 12.55 7.58 -10.00
N LEU A 93 12.78 7.18 -8.74
CA LEU A 93 13.03 5.79 -8.38
C LEU A 93 11.82 4.90 -8.71
N ALA A 94 10.60 5.33 -8.35
CA ALA A 94 9.37 4.59 -8.59
C ALA A 94 9.11 4.37 -10.09
N PHE A 95 9.29 5.40 -10.92
CA PHE A 95 9.12 5.29 -12.37
C PHE A 95 10.11 4.28 -12.97
N ILE A 96 11.40 4.42 -12.67
CA ILE A 96 12.42 3.53 -13.23
C ILE A 96 12.19 2.10 -12.74
N TYR A 97 12.02 1.93 -11.43
CA TYR A 97 11.82 0.61 -10.83
C TYR A 97 10.58 -0.08 -11.39
N TYR A 98 9.44 0.63 -11.44
CA TYR A 98 8.18 0.07 -11.89
C TYR A 98 8.26 -0.48 -13.32
N PHE A 99 8.72 0.33 -14.28
CA PHE A 99 8.78 -0.10 -15.68
C PHE A 99 9.82 -1.19 -15.92
N VAL A 100 10.99 -1.11 -15.28
CA VAL A 100 12.02 -2.16 -15.37
C VAL A 100 11.50 -3.47 -14.78
N ASN A 101 10.86 -3.41 -13.61
CA ASN A 101 10.29 -4.59 -12.95
C ASN A 101 9.19 -5.24 -13.80
N MET A 102 8.26 -4.43 -14.34
CA MET A 102 7.21 -4.90 -15.23
C MET A 102 7.79 -5.66 -16.44
N ILE A 103 8.81 -5.12 -17.10
CA ILE A 103 9.45 -5.75 -18.27
C ILE A 103 10.17 -7.03 -17.86
N PHE A 104 10.93 -7.02 -16.77
CA PHE A 104 11.67 -8.19 -16.29
C PHE A 104 10.73 -9.37 -16.00
N VAL A 105 9.66 -9.12 -15.25
CA VAL A 105 8.66 -10.15 -14.93
C VAL A 105 7.92 -10.61 -16.18
N ALA A 106 7.55 -9.69 -17.08
CA ALA A 106 6.87 -10.03 -18.33
C ALA A 106 7.71 -10.93 -19.24
N VAL A 107 9.01 -10.62 -19.39
CA VAL A 107 9.94 -11.42 -20.20
C VAL A 107 10.12 -12.82 -19.60
N PHE A 108 10.23 -12.93 -18.28
CA PHE A 108 10.28 -14.22 -17.59
C PHE A 108 8.99 -15.02 -17.77
N LEU A 109 7.82 -14.40 -17.61
CA LEU A 109 6.55 -15.09 -17.81
C LEU A 109 6.37 -15.52 -19.27
N TYR A 110 6.83 -14.70 -20.23
CA TYR A 110 6.83 -15.06 -21.64
C TYR A 110 7.81 -16.19 -21.95
N SER A 111 8.96 -16.29 -21.29
CA SER A 111 9.86 -17.43 -21.51
C SER A 111 9.31 -18.75 -20.95
N VAL A 112 8.54 -18.69 -19.86
CA VAL A 112 7.91 -19.87 -19.25
C VAL A 112 6.61 -20.27 -19.95
N PHE A 113 5.78 -19.29 -20.33
CA PHE A 113 4.42 -19.51 -20.83
C PHE A 113 4.17 -18.99 -22.26
N GLY A 114 5.18 -18.48 -22.97
CA GLY A 114 5.01 -17.71 -24.21
C GLY A 114 4.37 -18.45 -25.39
N GLY A 115 4.33 -19.78 -25.35
CA GLY A 115 3.55 -20.60 -26.30
C GLY A 115 2.04 -20.59 -26.04
N SER A 116 1.60 -20.15 -24.86
CA SER A 116 0.19 -20.18 -24.40
C SER A 116 -0.35 -18.79 -24.04
N LEU A 117 0.50 -17.90 -23.54
CA LEU A 117 0.17 -16.52 -23.18
C LEU A 117 0.83 -15.56 -24.15
N GLY A 118 0.04 -14.71 -24.79
CA GLY A 118 0.55 -13.60 -25.58
C GLY A 118 1.41 -12.65 -24.73
N PHE A 119 2.35 -11.96 -25.37
CA PHE A 119 3.26 -11.02 -24.67
C PHE A 119 2.50 -9.94 -23.89
N LEU A 120 1.36 -9.46 -24.41
CA LEU A 120 0.52 -8.46 -23.75
C LEU A 120 -0.07 -8.96 -22.42
N ASN A 121 -0.45 -10.25 -22.35
CA ASN A 121 -0.91 -10.88 -21.10
C ASN A 121 0.24 -11.05 -20.10
N CYS A 122 1.44 -11.39 -20.58
CA CYS A 122 2.63 -11.46 -19.73
C CYS A 122 3.01 -10.07 -19.19
N LEU A 123 2.87 -9.03 -20.02
CA LEU A 123 3.08 -7.63 -19.64
C LEU A 123 2.06 -7.17 -18.60
N LEU A 124 0.79 -7.57 -18.76
CA LEU A 124 -0.27 -7.32 -17.78
C LEU A 124 0.08 -7.96 -16.42
N LEU A 125 0.49 -9.23 -16.40
CA LEU A 125 0.89 -9.91 -15.16
C LEU A 125 2.14 -9.26 -14.54
N GLY A 126 3.10 -8.83 -15.35
CA GLY A 126 4.26 -8.06 -14.89
C GLY A 126 3.86 -6.70 -14.29
N ALA A 127 2.86 -6.02 -14.84
CA ALA A 127 2.35 -4.75 -14.34
C ALA A 127 1.62 -4.91 -12.99
N MET A 128 0.96 -6.04 -12.77
CA MET A 128 0.30 -6.39 -11.50
C MET A 128 1.32 -6.75 -10.40
N LEU A 129 2.44 -7.36 -10.77
CA LEU A 129 3.47 -7.83 -9.83
C LEU A 129 4.47 -6.73 -9.48
N ASN A 130 4.12 -5.91 -8.49
CA ASN A 130 4.97 -4.84 -7.98
C ASN A 130 5.08 -4.88 -6.43
N THR A 131 5.96 -4.06 -5.86
CA THR A 131 6.02 -3.81 -4.42
C THR A 131 4.71 -3.19 -3.91
N SER A 132 4.28 -3.59 -2.71
CA SER A 132 3.06 -3.10 -2.08
C SER A 132 3.37 -2.24 -0.85
N PRO A 133 2.73 -1.08 -0.70
CA PRO A 133 2.84 -0.26 0.50
C PRO A 133 2.41 -1.03 1.77
N VAL A 134 1.46 -1.96 1.61
CA VAL A 134 0.92 -2.80 2.68
C VAL A 134 1.98 -3.72 3.27
N THR A 135 2.72 -4.42 2.41
CA THR A 135 3.80 -5.32 2.86
C THR A 135 4.98 -4.52 3.41
N LEU A 136 5.35 -3.42 2.77
CA LEU A 136 6.46 -2.57 3.19
C LEU A 136 6.22 -1.93 4.56
N SER A 137 5.06 -1.30 4.77
CA SER A 137 4.67 -0.70 6.06
C SER A 137 4.63 -1.76 7.18
N SER A 138 4.19 -2.98 6.87
CA SER A 138 4.15 -4.06 7.86
C SER A 138 5.55 -4.55 8.24
N LEU A 139 6.48 -4.62 7.27
CA LEU A 139 7.88 -4.92 7.54
C LEU A 139 8.54 -3.84 8.40
N PHE A 140 8.35 -2.56 8.09
CA PHE A 140 8.92 -1.47 8.89
C PHE A 140 8.34 -1.41 10.30
N HIS A 141 7.04 -1.66 10.47
CA HIS A 141 6.43 -1.81 11.79
C HIS A 141 7.12 -2.92 12.61
N SER A 142 7.42 -4.07 12.01
CA SER A 142 8.22 -5.14 12.64
C SER A 142 9.67 -4.71 12.92
N LEU A 143 10.27 -3.82 12.11
CA LEU A 143 11.66 -3.39 12.27
C LEU A 143 11.84 -2.28 13.31
N LYS A 144 10.81 -1.51 13.66
CA LYS A 144 10.87 -0.47 14.70
C LYS A 144 11.43 -0.98 16.04
N PHE A 145 11.28 -2.27 16.32
CA PHE A 145 11.85 -2.94 17.51
C PHE A 145 13.39 -3.07 17.51
N LEU A 146 14.07 -2.77 16.40
CA LEU A 146 15.53 -2.87 16.30
C LEU A 146 16.29 -1.61 16.75
N ASN A 147 15.63 -0.55 17.23
CA ASN A 147 16.23 0.71 17.67
C ASN A 147 17.15 1.40 16.63
N PHE A 148 17.00 1.08 15.35
CA PHE A 148 17.65 1.81 14.26
C PHE A 148 16.70 2.86 13.70
N ASP A 149 17.18 4.08 13.51
CA ASP A 149 16.38 5.14 12.88
C ASP A 149 16.34 4.94 11.37
N PHE A 150 15.29 4.28 10.91
CA PHE A 150 15.02 4.07 9.47
C PHE A 150 14.00 5.07 8.92
N LYS A 151 13.66 6.15 9.63
CA LYS A 151 12.49 6.99 9.28
C LYS A 151 12.58 7.56 7.86
N ASP A 152 13.75 8.03 7.44
CA ASP A 152 13.92 8.58 6.08
C ASP A 152 13.89 7.51 4.99
N VAL A 153 14.41 6.32 5.28
CA VAL A 153 14.38 5.17 4.37
C VAL A 153 12.95 4.65 4.25
N GLU A 154 12.25 4.49 5.36
CA GLU A 154 10.83 4.10 5.43
C GLU A 154 9.98 5.07 4.62
N ASN A 155 10.12 6.38 4.87
CA ASN A 155 9.37 7.40 4.14
C ASN A 155 9.65 7.38 2.64
N THR A 156 10.92 7.24 2.24
CA THR A 156 11.32 7.19 0.82
C THR A 156 10.74 5.96 0.14
N LEU A 157 10.85 4.78 0.77
CA LEU A 157 10.37 3.52 0.22
C LEU A 157 8.83 3.44 0.22
N LEU A 158 8.16 4.01 1.23
CA LEU A 158 6.70 4.13 1.25
C LEU A 158 6.23 5.00 0.09
N LEU A 159 6.81 6.19 -0.11
CA LEU A 159 6.44 7.06 -1.23
C LEU A 159 6.69 6.39 -2.58
N GLU A 160 7.85 5.76 -2.75
CA GLU A 160 8.17 5.00 -3.95
C GLU A 160 7.16 3.88 -4.22
N SER A 161 6.76 3.14 -3.17
CA SER A 161 5.78 2.06 -3.29
C SER A 161 4.38 2.58 -3.60
N VAL A 162 3.96 3.72 -3.06
CA VAL A 162 2.64 4.33 -3.34
C VAL A 162 2.57 4.86 -4.78
N ILE A 163 3.64 5.52 -5.23
CA ILE A 163 3.75 6.00 -6.61
C ILE A 163 3.73 4.82 -7.58
N SER A 164 4.55 3.79 -7.34
CA SER A 164 4.59 2.60 -8.21
C SER A 164 3.30 1.79 -8.19
N THR A 165 2.57 1.75 -7.06
CA THR A 165 1.21 1.15 -7.00
C THR A 165 0.22 1.93 -7.85
N SER A 166 0.30 3.27 -7.84
CA SER A 166 -0.55 4.12 -8.70
C SER A 166 -0.22 3.90 -10.18
N LEU A 167 1.07 3.78 -10.53
CA LEU A 167 1.49 3.42 -11.88
C LEU A 167 0.99 2.03 -12.29
N SER A 168 1.07 1.04 -11.37
CA SER A 168 0.57 -0.32 -11.56
C SER A 168 -0.90 -0.34 -11.94
N PHE A 169 -1.75 0.33 -11.16
CA PHE A 169 -3.19 0.39 -11.43
C PHE A 169 -3.51 0.95 -12.83
N ILE A 170 -2.89 2.07 -13.20
CA ILE A 170 -3.17 2.72 -14.48
C ILE A 170 -2.64 1.89 -15.64
N CYS A 171 -1.42 1.36 -15.54
CA CYS A 171 -0.86 0.47 -16.56
C CYS A 171 -1.67 -0.81 -16.72
N VAL A 172 -2.12 -1.43 -15.63
CA VAL A 172 -2.99 -2.62 -15.65
C VAL A 172 -4.29 -2.31 -16.39
N ILE A 173 -4.97 -1.21 -16.06
CA ILE A 173 -6.19 -0.79 -16.77
C ILE A 173 -5.92 -0.53 -18.25
N THR A 174 -4.85 0.20 -18.58
CA THR A 174 -4.45 0.46 -19.97
C THR A 174 -4.20 -0.84 -20.73
N LEU A 175 -3.46 -1.79 -20.14
CA LEU A 175 -3.16 -3.08 -20.76
C LEU A 175 -4.43 -3.91 -20.94
N ILE A 176 -5.32 -3.97 -19.93
CA ILE A 176 -6.63 -4.62 -20.06
C ILE A 176 -7.42 -4.03 -21.23
N ARG A 177 -7.49 -2.70 -21.32
CA ARG A 177 -8.21 -2.01 -22.41
C ARG A 177 -7.59 -2.31 -23.78
N LEU A 178 -6.25 -2.37 -23.88
CA LEU A 178 -5.55 -2.74 -25.11
C LEU A 178 -5.80 -4.20 -25.51
N ILE A 179 -5.95 -5.12 -24.55
CA ILE A 179 -6.30 -6.53 -24.80
C ILE A 179 -7.72 -6.64 -25.36
N ILE A 180 -8.67 -5.91 -24.77
CA ILE A 180 -10.10 -5.99 -25.12
C ILE A 180 -10.40 -5.23 -26.42
N SER A 181 -9.81 -4.06 -26.61
CA SER A 181 -10.08 -3.15 -27.74
C SER A 181 -8.77 -2.61 -28.34
N PRO A 182 -8.20 -3.30 -29.35
CA PRO A 182 -6.97 -2.87 -30.00
C PRO A 182 -7.22 -1.64 -30.90
N GLY A 183 -7.08 -0.45 -30.34
CA GLY A 183 -7.21 0.83 -31.07
C GLY A 183 -6.90 2.07 -30.24
N LEU A 184 -6.48 1.92 -28.98
CA LEU A 184 -6.20 3.04 -28.09
C LEU A 184 -4.83 3.65 -28.36
N SER A 185 -4.76 4.98 -28.31
CA SER A 185 -3.50 5.69 -28.37
C SER A 185 -2.75 5.52 -27.04
N VAL A 186 -1.48 5.11 -27.12
CA VAL A 186 -0.58 5.01 -25.96
C VAL A 186 -0.38 6.39 -25.32
N VAL A 187 -0.49 7.46 -26.10
CA VAL A 187 -0.36 8.86 -25.65
C VAL A 187 -1.45 9.24 -24.66
N ASP A 188 -2.71 8.85 -24.91
CA ASP A 188 -3.80 9.12 -23.98
C ASP A 188 -3.60 8.43 -22.63
N SER A 189 -2.96 7.25 -22.61
CA SER A 189 -2.65 6.53 -21.38
C SER A 189 -1.62 7.27 -20.53
N PHE A 190 -0.54 7.79 -21.13
CA PHE A 190 0.43 8.61 -20.43
C PHE A 190 -0.18 9.91 -19.90
N ARG A 191 -1.07 10.54 -20.69
CA ARG A 191 -1.81 11.72 -20.24
C ARG A 191 -2.66 11.41 -19.01
N ASN A 192 -3.36 10.27 -19.01
CA ASN A 192 -4.20 9.86 -17.89
C ASN A 192 -3.38 9.56 -16.63
N ILE A 193 -2.17 8.98 -16.76
CA ILE A 193 -1.25 8.82 -15.63
C ILE A 193 -0.96 10.19 -15.00
N PHE A 194 -0.50 11.14 -15.81
CA PHE A 194 -0.10 12.45 -15.29
C PHE A 194 -1.27 13.21 -14.64
N LEU A 195 -2.44 13.20 -15.28
CA LEU A 195 -3.65 13.82 -14.73
C LEU A 195 -4.11 13.15 -13.44
N SER A 196 -4.10 11.82 -13.37
CA SER A 196 -4.47 11.07 -12.16
C SER A 196 -3.61 11.49 -10.97
N PHE A 197 -2.29 11.66 -11.16
CA PHE A 197 -1.39 12.15 -10.12
C PHE A 197 -1.75 13.57 -9.67
N ILE A 198 -1.91 14.51 -10.60
CA ILE A 198 -2.26 15.90 -10.26
C ILE A 198 -3.57 15.96 -9.47
N PHE A 199 -4.60 15.27 -9.95
CA PHE A 199 -5.90 15.26 -9.30
C PHE A 199 -5.85 14.59 -7.93
N SER A 200 -5.10 13.50 -7.77
CA SER A 200 -4.93 12.83 -6.48
C SER A 200 -4.24 13.75 -5.46
N MET A 201 -3.17 14.43 -5.87
CA MET A 201 -2.45 15.40 -5.02
C MET A 201 -3.34 16.58 -4.65
N GLY A 202 -4.02 17.17 -5.63
CA GLY A 202 -4.91 18.32 -5.42
C GLY A 202 -6.08 17.97 -4.51
N PHE A 203 -6.83 16.91 -4.84
CA PHE A 203 -8.00 16.51 -4.08
C PHE A 203 -7.65 16.01 -2.67
N GLY A 204 -6.59 15.22 -2.52
CA GLY A 204 -6.11 14.76 -1.22
C GLY A 204 -5.67 15.92 -0.34
N SER A 205 -4.91 16.87 -0.90
CA SER A 205 -4.44 18.03 -0.16
C SER A 205 -5.58 18.96 0.26
N LEU A 206 -6.51 19.27 -0.65
CA LEU A 206 -7.68 20.08 -0.34
C LEU A 206 -8.55 19.43 0.74
N SER A 207 -8.78 18.13 0.63
CA SER A 207 -9.54 17.37 1.62
C SER A 207 -8.84 17.35 2.99
N GLY A 208 -7.51 17.25 3.02
CA GLY A 208 -6.72 17.26 4.26
C GLY A 208 -6.81 18.60 4.99
N CYS A 209 -6.65 19.70 4.26
CA CYS A 209 -6.81 21.05 4.79
C CYS A 209 -8.25 21.32 5.26
N PHE A 210 -9.24 20.93 4.46
CA PHE A 210 -10.65 21.06 4.81
C PHE A 210 -11.01 20.26 6.08
N TRP A 211 -10.54 19.01 6.16
CA TRP A 211 -10.83 18.15 7.29
C TRP A 211 -10.13 18.60 8.57
N SER A 212 -8.92 19.17 8.48
CA SER A 212 -8.26 19.81 9.61
C SER A 212 -9.12 20.93 10.22
N PHE A 213 -9.71 21.77 9.36
CA PHE A 213 -10.65 22.80 9.81
C PHE A 213 -11.89 22.21 10.49
N ALA A 214 -12.45 21.13 9.94
CA ALA A 214 -13.57 20.42 10.53
C ALA A 214 -13.24 19.83 11.91
N LEU A 215 -12.08 19.15 12.05
CA LEU A 215 -11.63 18.58 13.31
C LEU A 215 -11.39 19.64 14.39
N ASN A 216 -10.82 20.79 14.02
CA ASN A 216 -10.65 21.90 14.96
C ASN A 216 -12.00 22.43 15.47
N LYS A 217 -13.02 22.50 14.60
CA LYS A 217 -14.38 22.89 15.00
C LYS A 217 -15.07 21.84 15.89
N LEU A 218 -14.72 20.57 15.71
CA LEU A 218 -15.24 19.43 16.48
C LEU A 218 -14.36 19.09 17.70
N ARG A 219 -13.42 19.97 18.09
CA ARG A 219 -12.53 19.74 19.23
C ARG A 219 -13.34 19.48 20.50
N GLY A 220 -12.90 18.50 21.29
CA GLY A 220 -13.54 18.08 22.53
C GLY A 220 -14.76 17.17 22.35
N GLN A 221 -15.17 16.87 21.10
CA GLN A 221 -16.20 15.87 20.83
C GLN A 221 -15.62 14.45 20.83
N LYS A 222 -16.43 13.48 21.27
CA LYS A 222 -16.07 12.06 21.23
C LYS A 222 -16.15 11.53 19.80
N PHE A 223 -15.38 10.47 19.52
CA PHE A 223 -15.43 9.72 18.24
C PHE A 223 -14.92 10.45 16.99
N ASN A 224 -14.21 11.57 17.13
CA ASN A 224 -13.58 12.30 16.01
C ASN A 224 -12.67 11.40 15.15
N TYR A 225 -12.01 10.43 15.77
CA TYR A 225 -11.19 9.45 15.05
C TYR A 225 -12.04 8.53 14.14
N ILE A 226 -13.14 7.96 14.65
CA ILE A 226 -14.05 7.12 13.87
C ILE A 226 -14.62 7.91 12.68
N LEU A 227 -14.99 9.18 12.92
CA LEU A 227 -15.42 10.08 11.86
C LEU A 227 -14.33 10.31 10.81
N THR A 228 -13.07 10.40 11.21
CA THR A 228 -11.93 10.52 10.30
C THR A 228 -11.75 9.26 9.45
N ILE A 229 -11.90 8.06 10.01
CA ILE A 229 -11.92 6.81 9.21
C ILE A 229 -13.05 6.85 8.16
N ALA A 230 -14.25 7.27 8.56
CA ALA A 230 -15.36 7.37 7.62
C ALA A 230 -15.02 8.34 6.47
N MET A 231 -14.34 9.44 6.76
CA MET A 231 -13.84 10.37 5.75
C MET A 231 -12.73 9.77 4.88
N VAL A 232 -11.82 8.96 5.43
CA VAL A 232 -10.82 8.22 4.64
C VAL A 232 -11.52 7.37 3.58
N PHE A 233 -12.52 6.57 3.96
CA PHE A 233 -13.25 5.76 2.98
C PHE A 233 -14.03 6.61 1.98
N LEU A 234 -14.66 7.71 2.43
CA LEU A 234 -15.37 8.62 1.54
C LEU A 234 -14.44 9.26 0.50
N ILE A 235 -13.29 9.75 0.92
CA ILE A 235 -12.29 10.37 0.04
C ILE A 235 -11.78 9.37 -0.99
N TYR A 236 -11.52 8.12 -0.58
CA TYR A 236 -11.15 7.06 -1.51
C TYR A 236 -12.22 6.82 -2.57
N ILE A 237 -13.48 6.66 -2.15
CA ILE A 237 -14.62 6.41 -3.06
C ILE A 237 -14.80 7.57 -4.04
N VAL A 238 -14.71 8.82 -3.56
CA VAL A 238 -14.84 10.01 -4.43
C VAL A 238 -13.64 10.12 -5.38
N SER A 239 -12.43 9.81 -4.90
CA SER A 239 -11.20 9.87 -5.68
C SER A 239 -11.22 8.89 -6.86
N GLU A 240 -11.57 7.63 -6.62
CA GLU A 240 -11.64 6.58 -7.65
C GLU A 240 -12.90 6.72 -8.51
N GLY A 241 -14.06 7.01 -7.90
CA GLY A 241 -15.36 6.97 -8.57
C GLY A 241 -15.75 8.24 -9.32
N VAL A 242 -15.27 9.41 -8.89
CA VAL A 242 -15.69 10.72 -9.44
C VAL A 242 -14.53 11.47 -10.06
N VAL A 243 -13.37 11.49 -9.38
CA VAL A 243 -12.21 12.28 -9.79
C VAL A 243 -11.31 11.50 -10.79
N GLU A 244 -11.57 10.20 -10.98
CA GLU A 244 -10.75 9.30 -11.82
C GLU A 244 -9.25 9.36 -11.46
N SER A 245 -8.99 9.43 -10.15
CA SER A 245 -7.67 9.62 -9.55
C SER A 245 -7.28 8.39 -8.73
N SER A 246 -5.99 8.24 -8.43
CA SER A 246 -5.50 7.17 -7.57
C SER A 246 -5.96 7.41 -6.14
N GLY A 247 -6.95 6.64 -5.68
CA GLY A 247 -7.47 6.72 -4.31
C GLY A 247 -6.37 6.49 -3.28
N ALA A 248 -5.41 5.63 -3.63
CA ALA A 248 -4.22 5.37 -2.84
C ALA A 248 -3.37 6.64 -2.62
N LEU A 249 -3.01 7.33 -3.70
CA LEU A 249 -2.20 8.53 -3.62
C LEU A 249 -2.96 9.68 -2.95
N THR A 250 -4.26 9.82 -3.23
CA THR A 250 -5.14 10.80 -2.58
C THR A 250 -5.14 10.65 -1.06
N LEU A 251 -5.23 9.42 -0.54
CA LEU A 251 -5.24 9.18 0.90
C LEU A 251 -3.90 9.48 1.59
N LEU A 252 -2.79 9.24 0.89
CA LEU A 252 -1.48 9.63 1.39
C LEU A 252 -1.39 11.15 1.55
N PHE A 253 -1.80 11.91 0.53
CA PHE A 253 -1.81 13.37 0.60
C PHE A 253 -2.84 13.88 1.62
N PHE A 254 -4.00 13.24 1.73
CA PHE A 254 -4.98 13.55 2.75
C PHE A 254 -4.39 13.45 4.17
N GLY A 255 -3.76 12.32 4.50
CA GLY A 255 -3.11 12.12 5.81
C GLY A 255 -1.95 13.10 6.05
N LEU A 256 -1.11 13.31 5.03
CA LEU A 256 0.02 14.23 5.08
C LEU A 256 -0.45 15.66 5.40
N LEU A 257 -1.42 16.17 4.65
CA LEU A 257 -1.91 17.54 4.82
C LEU A 257 -2.74 17.72 6.08
N LEU A 258 -3.48 16.69 6.52
CA LEU A 258 -4.26 16.73 7.76
C LEU A 258 -3.36 17.06 8.96
N VAL A 259 -2.25 16.34 9.11
CA VAL A 259 -1.35 16.47 10.26
C VAL A 259 -0.40 17.67 10.15
N ASN A 260 -0.02 18.06 8.92
CA ASN A 260 0.87 19.20 8.68
C ASN A 260 0.12 20.52 8.45
N SER A 261 -1.20 20.53 8.62
CA SER A 261 -2.06 21.69 8.37
C SER A 261 -1.66 22.92 9.17
N ASP A 262 -1.19 22.74 10.42
CA ASP A 262 -0.70 23.82 11.27
C ASP A 262 0.47 24.59 10.65
N SER A 263 1.48 23.88 10.15
CA SER A 263 2.64 24.47 9.48
C SER A 263 2.24 25.23 8.22
N ILE A 264 1.20 24.76 7.52
CA ILE A 264 0.69 25.35 6.28
C ILE A 264 -0.13 26.60 6.58
N PHE A 265 -1.06 26.54 7.54
CA PHE A 265 -1.89 27.68 7.92
C PHE A 265 -1.06 28.82 8.53
N ARG A 266 -0.01 28.51 9.30
CA ARG A 266 0.95 29.53 9.78
C ARG A 266 1.70 30.20 8.62
N LYS A 267 2.17 29.43 7.63
CA LYS A 267 2.80 29.97 6.42
C LYS A 267 1.84 30.84 5.59
N LEU A 268 0.53 30.57 5.65
CA LEU A 268 -0.53 31.34 5.00
C LEU A 268 -1.02 32.55 5.82
N GLY A 269 -0.44 32.82 6.99
CA GLY A 269 -0.75 34.02 7.80
C GLY A 269 -1.97 33.88 8.71
N PHE A 270 -2.47 32.66 8.95
CA PHE A 270 -3.54 32.44 9.92
C PHE A 270 -2.96 32.30 11.35
N GLU A 271 -3.34 33.20 12.26
CA GLU A 271 -2.86 33.22 13.66
C GLU A 271 -3.44 32.14 14.58
N ARG A 272 -4.48 31.42 14.15
CA ARG A 272 -5.10 30.37 14.97
C ARG A 272 -4.27 29.09 14.91
N ILE A 273 -3.75 28.70 16.06
CA ILE A 273 -3.08 27.42 16.30
C ILE A 273 -4.15 26.33 16.23
N PHE A 274 -4.10 25.43 15.24
CA PHE A 274 -5.00 24.29 15.15
C PHE A 274 -4.39 23.16 15.98
N GLU A 275 -4.69 23.13 17.28
CA GLU A 275 -4.34 21.98 18.11
C GLU A 275 -5.30 20.81 17.82
N VAL A 276 -5.06 20.13 16.70
CA VAL A 276 -5.60 18.79 16.47
C VAL A 276 -4.83 17.84 17.40
N GLU A 277 -5.53 17.00 18.17
CA GLU A 277 -4.92 15.95 18.99
C GLU A 277 -4.37 14.82 18.10
N ILE A 278 -3.31 15.13 17.37
CA ILE A 278 -2.66 14.27 16.39
C ILE A 278 -2.10 13.00 17.06
N SER A 279 -1.65 13.10 18.32
CA SER A 279 -1.14 11.96 19.09
C SER A 279 -2.20 10.88 19.28
N HIS A 280 -3.39 11.24 19.79
CA HIS A 280 -4.49 10.30 19.97
C HIS A 280 -5.01 9.72 18.65
N LEU A 281 -5.00 10.53 17.58
CA LEU A 281 -5.33 10.05 16.24
C LEU A 281 -4.33 8.98 15.77
N ARG A 282 -3.02 9.21 15.94
CA ARG A 282 -1.98 8.26 15.54
C ARG A 282 -2.03 6.98 16.35
N GLU A 283 -2.13 7.06 17.68
CA GLU A 283 -2.17 5.88 18.57
C GLU A 283 -3.32 4.94 18.20
N PHE A 284 -4.55 5.47 18.08
CA PHE A 284 -5.69 4.64 17.71
C PHE A 284 -5.57 4.10 16.27
N HIS A 285 -4.99 4.90 15.36
CA HIS A 285 -4.77 4.46 13.99
C HIS A 285 -3.77 3.32 13.88
N GLU A 286 -2.72 3.31 14.70
CA GLU A 286 -1.75 2.22 14.77
C GLU A 286 -2.43 0.91 15.20
N GLU A 287 -3.31 0.94 16.21
CA GLU A 287 -4.06 -0.23 16.67
C GLU A 287 -4.98 -0.81 15.57
N ILE A 288 -5.73 0.05 14.88
CA ILE A 288 -6.61 -0.35 13.77
C ILE A 288 -5.80 -0.88 12.60
N THR A 289 -4.66 -0.25 12.30
CA THR A 289 -3.76 -0.67 11.23
C THR A 289 -3.18 -2.05 11.53
N PHE A 290 -2.74 -2.31 12.75
CA PHE A 290 -2.26 -3.62 13.20
C PHE A 290 -3.34 -4.70 13.04
N LEU A 291 -4.57 -4.42 13.48
CA LEU A 291 -5.68 -5.34 13.37
C LEU A 291 -5.96 -5.70 11.90
N LEU A 292 -6.13 -4.69 11.04
CA LEU A 292 -6.45 -4.88 9.63
C LEU A 292 -5.32 -5.56 8.86
N LYS A 293 -4.05 -5.24 9.14
CA LYS A 293 -2.89 -5.94 8.58
C LYS A 293 -2.93 -7.42 8.94
N SER A 294 -3.19 -7.74 10.21
CA SER A 294 -3.26 -9.12 10.69
C SER A 294 -4.31 -9.92 9.92
N PHE A 295 -5.52 -9.36 9.78
CA PHE A 295 -6.58 -9.97 8.99
C PHE A 295 -6.24 -10.09 7.52
N PHE A 296 -5.68 -9.04 6.91
CA PHE A 296 -5.31 -9.04 5.50
C PHE A 296 -4.30 -10.15 5.16
N PHE A 297 -3.29 -10.38 5.99
CA PHE A 297 -2.29 -11.41 5.72
C PHE A 297 -2.81 -12.83 5.95
N VAL A 298 -3.58 -13.07 7.01
CA VAL A 298 -4.26 -14.38 7.20
C VAL A 298 -5.20 -14.65 6.03
N TYR A 299 -5.95 -13.63 5.63
CA TYR A 299 -6.86 -13.66 4.48
C TYR A 299 -6.12 -14.03 3.19
N VAL A 300 -5.00 -13.37 2.88
CA VAL A 300 -4.18 -13.66 1.68
C VAL A 300 -3.68 -15.10 1.72
N GLY A 301 -3.19 -15.58 2.87
CA GLY A 301 -2.75 -16.97 3.04
C GLY A 301 -3.88 -17.98 2.79
N LEU A 302 -5.09 -17.69 3.28
CA LEU A 302 -6.25 -18.58 3.20
C LEU A 302 -6.72 -18.79 1.75
N ILE A 303 -6.70 -17.75 0.92
CA ILE A 303 -7.15 -17.83 -0.49
C ILE A 303 -6.09 -18.37 -1.45
N THR A 304 -4.88 -18.68 -0.97
CA THR A 304 -3.83 -19.24 -1.83
C THR A 304 -4.18 -20.65 -2.31
N SER A 305 -3.69 -21.01 -3.50
CA SER A 305 -3.85 -22.36 -4.05
C SER A 305 -2.53 -23.13 -4.02
N ILE A 306 -2.61 -24.43 -3.75
CA ILE A 306 -1.44 -25.33 -3.77
C ILE A 306 -1.31 -25.91 -5.17
N SER A 307 -0.34 -25.42 -5.92
CA SER A 307 0.06 -25.97 -7.22
C SER A 307 1.56 -25.82 -7.38
N LEU A 308 2.24 -26.93 -7.67
CA LEU A 308 3.69 -26.95 -7.81
C LEU A 308 4.15 -26.06 -8.98
N ASN A 309 3.38 -26.05 -10.07
CA ASN A 309 3.67 -25.19 -11.22
C ASN A 309 3.58 -23.71 -10.84
N TYR A 310 2.50 -23.30 -10.17
CA TYR A 310 2.32 -21.91 -9.75
C TYR A 310 3.34 -21.48 -8.70
N MET A 311 3.74 -22.40 -7.81
CA MET A 311 4.78 -22.14 -6.82
C MET A 311 6.14 -21.90 -7.48
N LEU A 312 6.55 -22.77 -8.42
CA LEU A 312 7.82 -22.60 -9.15
C LEU A 312 7.83 -21.32 -9.98
N THR A 313 6.73 -21.02 -10.69
CA THR A 313 6.64 -19.78 -11.48
C THR A 313 6.59 -18.54 -10.59
N GLY A 314 5.91 -18.61 -9.44
CA GLY A 314 5.87 -17.54 -8.45
C GLY A 314 7.23 -17.27 -7.82
N LEU A 315 7.98 -18.33 -7.48
CA LEU A 315 9.36 -18.23 -7.02
C LEU A 315 10.26 -17.58 -8.08
N GLY A 316 10.17 -18.04 -9.34
CA GLY A 316 10.92 -17.42 -10.43
C GLY A 316 10.57 -15.95 -10.65
N ALA A 317 9.29 -15.59 -10.62
CA ALA A 317 8.84 -14.20 -10.71
C ALA A 317 9.36 -13.35 -9.53
N SER A 318 9.33 -13.88 -8.30
CA SER A 318 9.87 -13.19 -7.13
C SER A 318 11.37 -12.94 -7.22
N LEU A 319 12.14 -13.89 -7.77
CA LEU A 319 13.56 -13.71 -8.06
C LEU A 319 13.77 -12.63 -9.12
N MET A 320 12.93 -12.54 -10.15
CA MET A 320 13.01 -11.47 -11.15
C MET A 320 12.72 -10.10 -10.53
N VAL A 321 11.76 -10.01 -9.62
CA VAL A 321 11.49 -8.77 -8.85
C VAL A 321 12.70 -8.39 -8.00
N LEU A 322 13.35 -9.35 -7.34
CA LEU A 322 14.57 -9.08 -6.57
C LEU A 322 15.72 -8.63 -7.47
N CYS A 323 15.93 -9.29 -8.61
CA CYS A 323 16.94 -8.92 -9.59
C CYS A 323 16.71 -7.50 -10.15
N SER A 324 15.47 -7.19 -10.55
CA SER A 324 15.10 -5.87 -11.07
C SER A 324 15.33 -4.79 -10.00
N ARG A 325 14.98 -5.07 -8.74
CA ARG A 325 15.21 -4.16 -7.60
C ARG A 325 16.70 -3.90 -7.38
N LEU A 326 17.52 -4.95 -7.31
CA LEU A 326 18.97 -4.81 -7.08
C LEU A 326 19.64 -4.04 -8.22
N LEU A 327 19.24 -4.31 -9.46
CA LEU A 327 19.75 -3.60 -10.64
C LEU A 327 19.38 -2.12 -10.57
N VAL A 328 18.09 -1.80 -10.40
CA VAL A 328 17.61 -0.41 -10.41
C VAL A 328 18.20 0.39 -9.26
N VAL A 329 18.25 -0.16 -8.04
CA VAL A 329 18.83 0.53 -6.88
C VAL A 329 20.32 0.81 -7.09
N ARG A 330 21.08 -0.14 -7.65
CA ARG A 330 22.50 0.08 -7.98
C ARG A 330 22.67 1.18 -9.02
N LEU A 331 21.91 1.14 -10.13
CA LEU A 331 21.96 2.17 -11.16
C LEU A 331 21.55 3.54 -10.62
N TYR A 332 20.49 3.59 -9.84
CA TYR A 332 20.00 4.81 -9.22
C TYR A 332 21.02 5.43 -8.26
N ASN A 333 21.74 4.60 -7.49
CA ASN A 333 22.78 5.08 -6.58
C ASN A 333 23.92 5.80 -7.33
N TYR A 334 24.24 5.39 -8.57
CA TYR A 334 25.21 6.12 -9.39
C TYR A 334 24.72 7.51 -9.81
N ILE A 335 23.41 7.70 -9.97
CA ILE A 335 22.81 8.95 -10.45
C ILE A 335 22.57 9.93 -9.29
N VAL A 336 22.01 9.45 -8.17
CA VAL A 336 21.51 10.32 -7.08
C VAL A 336 22.39 10.26 -5.82
N LYS A 337 23.43 9.40 -5.77
CA LYS A 337 24.27 9.14 -4.58
C LYS A 337 23.45 9.02 -3.30
N LEU A 338 22.84 7.84 -3.12
CA LEU A 338 22.09 7.49 -1.90
C LEU A 338 22.98 7.44 -0.64
N ASN A 339 24.31 7.40 -0.79
CA ASN A 339 25.27 7.39 0.31
C ASN A 339 25.41 8.73 1.04
N VAL A 340 24.72 9.78 0.59
CA VAL A 340 24.63 11.06 1.30
C VAL A 340 23.21 11.16 1.85
N ILE A 341 22.94 10.43 2.92
CA ILE A 341 21.81 10.71 3.80
C ILE A 341 22.33 11.85 4.69
N GLU A 342 21.86 13.08 4.43
CA GLU A 342 22.13 14.25 5.29
C GLU A 342 21.35 14.17 6.59
#